data_AF-A0A093FF56-F1
#
_entry.id   AF-A0A093FF56-F1
#
_cell.length_a   1.000
_cell.length_b   1.000
_cell.length_c   1.000
_cell.angle_alpha   90.00
_cell.angle_beta   90.00
_cell.angle_gamma   90.00
#
_symmetry.space_group_name_H-M   'P 1'
#
loop_
_entity.id
_entity.type
_entity.pdbx_description
1 polymer ?
#
loop_
_entity_poly.entity_id
_entity_poly.type
_entity_poly.pdbx_seq_one_letter_code
_entity_poly.pdbx_strand_id
1 'polypeptide(L)'
;DGVSLKMIEDLKAMIDNISQEVALLKEKQALQTVCLKGTKIHLKCFLAFSETKTYHEASENCISQGGTLSTPQSGEENDALYDYMRKSIGSEAEIWLGLNDMAA
;
A
#
# COMPACT_ATOMS: atom_id res chain seq x y z
N ASP A 1 38.78 -16.78 -25.29
CA ASP A 1 38.02 -17.53 -26.30
C ASP A 1 36.63 -16.91 -26.43
N GLY A 2 36.16 -16.64 -27.66
CA GLY A 2 34.94 -15.83 -27.90
C GLY A 2 33.66 -16.43 -27.32
N VAL A 3 33.64 -17.76 -27.18
CA VAL A 3 32.55 -18.53 -26.56
C VAL A 3 32.37 -18.17 -25.08
N SER A 4 33.45 -17.94 -24.34
CA SER A 4 33.40 -17.61 -22.92
C SER A 4 32.85 -16.20 -22.66
N LEU A 5 33.11 -15.24 -23.55
CA LEU A 5 32.57 -13.87 -23.43
C LEU A 5 31.05 -13.85 -23.65
N LYS A 6 30.56 -14.55 -24.68
CA LYS A 6 29.13 -14.66 -24.96
C LYS A 6 28.36 -15.28 -23.79
N MET A 7 28.90 -16.34 -23.19
CA MET A 7 28.29 -16.97 -22.00
C MET A 7 28.18 -16.00 -20.80
N ILE A 8 29.16 -15.11 -20.63
CA ILE A 8 29.14 -14.10 -19.57
C ILE A 8 28.07 -13.03 -19.86
N GLU A 9 27.90 -12.62 -21.11
CA GLU A 9 26.85 -11.68 -21.51
C GLU A 9 25.46 -12.27 -21.34
N ASP A 10 25.24 -13.51 -21.76
CA ASP A 10 23.96 -14.22 -21.60
C ASP A 10 23.61 -14.38 -20.10
N LEU A 11 24.59 -14.70 -19.26
CA LEU A 11 24.38 -14.81 -17.80
C LEU A 11 24.05 -13.45 -17.17
N LYS A 12 24.71 -12.36 -17.60
CA LYS A 12 24.37 -11.01 -17.14
C LYS A 12 22.93 -10.65 -17.49
N ALA A 13 22.52 -10.89 -18.73
CA ALA A 13 21.14 -10.63 -19.17
C ALA A 13 20.12 -11.40 -18.33
N MET A 14 20.42 -12.67 -17.99
CA MET A 14 19.57 -13.47 -17.11
C MET A 14 19.49 -12.89 -15.69
N ILE A 15 20.61 -12.45 -15.11
CA ILE A 15 20.65 -11.81 -13.79
C ILE A 15 19.84 -10.51 -13.78
N ASP A 16 19.95 -9.69 -14.82
CA ASP A 16 19.21 -8.43 -14.93
C ASP A 16 17.70 -8.69 -15.02
N ASN A 17 17.28 -9.69 -15.81
CA ASN A 17 15.87 -10.09 -15.90
C ASN A 17 15.33 -10.58 -14.55
N ILE A 18 16.05 -11.47 -13.86
CA ILE A 18 15.65 -11.96 -12.54
C ILE A 18 15.55 -10.81 -11.54
N SER A 19 16.50 -9.87 -11.57
CA SER A 19 16.50 -8.71 -10.69
C SER A 19 15.25 -7.83 -10.88
N GLN A 20 14.83 -7.63 -12.14
CA GLN A 20 13.61 -6.91 -12.47
C GLN A 20 12.34 -7.67 -12.02
N GLU A 21 12.27 -8.98 -12.28
CA GLU A 21 11.15 -9.81 -11.85
C GLU A 21 11.00 -9.82 -10.33
N VAL A 22 12.11 -9.95 -9.59
CA VAL A 22 12.12 -9.91 -8.12
C VAL A 22 11.63 -8.56 -7.60
N ALA A 23 12.01 -7.44 -8.23
CA ALA A 23 11.50 -6.12 -7.87
C ALA A 23 9.97 -6.06 -8.04
N LEU A 24 9.44 -6.50 -9.19
CA LEU A 24 8.00 -6.54 -9.44
C LEU A 24 7.24 -7.45 -8.47
N LEU A 25 7.82 -8.61 -8.14
CA LEU A 25 7.20 -9.54 -7.19
C LEU A 25 7.17 -8.96 -5.77
N LYS A 26 8.21 -8.23 -5.36
CA LYS A 26 8.24 -7.53 -4.06
C LYS A 26 7.12 -6.49 -3.95
N GLU A 27 6.93 -5.66 -4.99
CA GLU A 27 5.84 -4.68 -5.03
C GLU A 27 4.45 -5.35 -4.95
N LYS A 28 4.23 -6.43 -5.71
CA LYS A 28 2.98 -7.20 -5.64
C LYS A 28 2.76 -7.83 -4.26
N GLN A 29 3.81 -8.36 -3.66
CA GLN A 29 3.74 -8.97 -2.32
C GLN A 29 3.44 -7.92 -1.24
N ALA A 30 4.00 -6.70 -1.36
CA ALA A 30 3.71 -5.60 -0.45
C ALA A 30 2.21 -5.26 -0.46
N LEU A 31 1.62 -5.09 -1.66
CA LEU A 31 0.19 -4.85 -1.81
C LEU A 31 -0.66 -6.00 -1.23
N GLN A 32 -0.31 -7.25 -1.54
CA GLN A 32 -1.00 -8.41 -0.98
C GLN A 32 -0.93 -8.44 0.55
N THR A 33 0.22 -8.10 1.12
CA THR A 33 0.41 -8.06 2.58
C THR A 33 -0.48 -7.00 3.23
N VAL A 34 -0.62 -5.81 2.62
CA VAL A 34 -1.54 -4.76 3.09
C VAL A 34 -2.98 -5.27 3.08
N CYS A 35 -3.44 -5.88 1.98
CA CYS A 35 -4.80 -6.42 1.88
C CYS A 35 -5.07 -7.56 2.86
N LEU A 36 -4.05 -8.37 3.18
CA LEU A 36 -4.16 -9.49 4.12
C LEU A 36 -4.17 -9.05 5.58
N LYS A 37 -3.36 -8.05 5.94
CA LYS A 37 -3.32 -7.48 7.30
C LYS A 37 -4.46 -6.52 7.58
N GLY A 38 -4.96 -5.88 6.52
CA GLY A 38 -6.02 -4.91 6.56
C GLY A 38 -7.37 -5.51 6.18
N THR A 39 -8.11 -4.77 5.36
CA THR A 39 -9.33 -5.25 4.71
C THR A 39 -9.35 -4.86 3.24
N LYS A 40 -9.99 -5.68 2.41
CA LYS A 40 -10.28 -5.34 1.02
C LYS A 40 -11.75 -4.96 0.90
N ILE A 41 -12.01 -3.72 0.50
CA ILE A 41 -13.35 -3.22 0.20
C ILE A 41 -13.37 -2.88 -1.28
N HIS A 42 -14.16 -3.65 -2.05
CA HIS A 42 -14.22 -3.56 -3.50
C HIS A 42 -12.82 -3.72 -4.16
N LEU A 43 -12.30 -2.68 -4.82
CA LEU A 43 -11.00 -2.68 -5.50
C LEU A 43 -9.88 -1.98 -4.69
N LYS A 44 -10.14 -1.65 -3.42
CA LYS A 44 -9.20 -0.94 -2.55
C LYS A 44 -8.86 -1.79 -1.33
N CYS A 45 -7.63 -1.65 -0.85
CA CYS A 45 -7.18 -2.26 0.40
C CYS A 45 -6.92 -1.16 1.42
N PHE A 46 -7.46 -1.33 2.62
CA PHE A 46 -7.36 -0.41 3.73
C PHE A 46 -6.57 -1.04 4.85
N LEU A 47 -5.65 -0.29 5.43
CA LEU A 47 -4.85 -0.73 6.57
C LEU A 47 -4.92 0.32 7.67
N ALA A 48 -5.33 -0.13 8.84
CA ALA A 48 -5.43 0.68 10.05
C ALA A 48 -4.05 0.88 10.69
N PHE A 49 -3.76 2.12 11.11
CA PHE A 49 -2.62 2.43 11.98
C PHE A 49 -3.15 2.98 13.29
N SER A 50 -2.73 2.42 14.43
CA SER A 50 -3.18 2.84 15.76
C SER A 50 -2.41 4.04 16.31
N GLU A 51 -1.31 4.44 15.65
CA GLU A 51 -0.51 5.58 16.07
C GLU A 51 -1.23 6.89 15.71
N THR A 52 -1.44 7.75 16.71
CA THR A 52 -2.05 9.07 16.52
C THR A 52 -1.05 10.02 15.88
N LYS A 53 -1.47 10.70 14.81
CA LYS A 53 -0.68 11.70 14.08
C LYS A 53 -1.56 12.90 13.74
N THR A 54 -0.94 14.05 13.45
CA THR A 54 -1.66 15.16 12.81
C THR A 54 -2.12 14.74 11.40
N TYR A 55 -3.10 15.43 10.84
CA TYR A 55 -3.59 15.14 9.49
C TYR A 55 -2.47 15.07 8.44
N HIS A 56 -1.56 16.06 8.45
CA HIS A 56 -0.47 16.13 7.48
C HIS A 56 0.53 14.98 7.66
N GLU A 57 0.94 14.68 8.89
CA GLU A 57 1.82 13.55 9.18
C GLU A 57 1.19 12.20 8.82
N ALA A 58 -0.11 12.03 9.06
CA ALA A 58 -0.84 10.82 8.67
C ALA A 58 -0.91 10.68 7.14
N SER A 59 -1.19 11.78 6.43
CA SER A 59 -1.19 11.82 4.96
C SER A 59 0.17 11.44 4.37
N GLU A 60 1.24 12.09 4.82
CA GLU A 60 2.60 11.79 4.38
C GLU A 60 3.00 10.35 4.70
N ASN A 61 2.58 9.84 5.86
CA ASN A 61 2.84 8.45 6.22
C ASN A 61 2.16 7.48 5.25
N CYS A 62 0.88 7.67 4.91
CA CYS A 62 0.18 6.83 3.94
C CYS A 62 0.82 6.90 2.55
N ILE A 63 1.24 8.10 2.10
CA ILE A 63 1.95 8.29 0.82
C ILE A 63 3.27 7.53 0.80
N SER A 64 4.05 7.59 1.88
CA SER A 64 5.33 6.87 1.99
C SER A 64 5.17 5.34 1.92
N GLN A 65 3.97 4.82 2.24
CA GLN A 65 3.62 3.41 2.14
C GLN A 65 3.03 3.02 0.77
N GLY A 66 3.00 3.95 -0.19
CA GLY A 66 2.41 3.72 -1.52
C GLY A 66 0.88 3.80 -1.57
N GLY A 67 0.26 4.44 -0.57
CA GLY A 67 -1.19 4.65 -0.50
C GLY A 67 -1.55 6.11 -0.21
N THR A 68 -2.76 6.33 0.30
CA THR A 68 -3.25 7.64 0.77
C THR A 68 -4.13 7.44 1.99
N LEU A 69 -4.48 8.53 2.69
CA LEU A 69 -5.58 8.46 3.66
C LEU A 69 -6.86 7.93 2.98
N SER A 70 -7.69 7.26 3.76
CA SER A 70 -8.93 6.67 3.27
C SER A 70 -9.92 7.75 2.88
N THR A 71 -10.39 7.71 1.63
CA THR A 71 -11.43 8.62 1.12
C THR A 71 -12.55 7.76 0.55
N PRO A 72 -13.52 7.34 1.39
CA PRO A 72 -14.63 6.52 0.91
C PRO A 72 -15.45 7.29 -0.13
N GLN A 73 -15.74 6.65 -1.27
CA GLN A 73 -16.42 7.26 -2.41
C GLN A 73 -17.90 6.87 -2.50
N SER A 74 -18.37 5.99 -1.63
CA SER A 74 -19.77 5.59 -1.50
C SER A 74 -20.13 5.36 -0.04
N GLY A 75 -21.44 5.38 0.27
CA GLY A 75 -21.93 5.04 1.60
C GLY A 75 -21.57 3.61 2.02
N GLU A 76 -21.65 2.65 1.09
CA GLU A 76 -21.27 1.26 1.34
C GLU A 76 -19.77 1.10 1.65
N GLU A 77 -18.91 1.85 0.96
CA GLU A 77 -17.47 1.87 1.25
C GLU A 77 -17.21 2.49 2.63
N ASN A 78 -17.94 3.54 2.98
CA ASN A 78 -17.85 4.20 4.28
C ASN A 78 -18.28 3.28 5.43
N ASP A 79 -19.41 2.57 5.28
CA ASP A 79 -19.93 1.66 6.29
C ASP A 79 -18.97 0.48 6.52
N ALA A 80 -18.43 -0.10 5.44
CA ALA A 80 -17.44 -1.17 5.53
C ALA A 80 -16.13 -0.70 6.18
N LEU A 81 -15.67 0.52 5.87
CA LEU A 81 -14.49 1.13 6.50
C LEU A 81 -14.72 1.36 7.99
N TYR A 82 -15.90 1.87 8.36
CA TYR A 82 -16.30 2.09 9.75
C TYR A 82 -16.28 0.79 10.57
N ASP A 83 -16.89 -0.28 10.04
CA ASP A 83 -16.88 -1.59 10.67
C ASP A 83 -15.46 -2.15 10.85
N TYR A 84 -14.60 -1.95 9.86
CA TYR A 84 -13.19 -2.35 9.92
C TYR A 84 -12.43 -1.59 11.01
N MET A 85 -12.66 -0.28 11.15
CA MET A 85 -12.02 0.54 12.19
C MET A 85 -12.40 0.11 13.60
N ARG A 86 -13.69 -0.15 13.84
CA ARG A 86 -14.16 -0.62 15.14
C ARG A 86 -13.53 -1.93 15.57
N LYS A 87 -13.28 -2.83 14.61
CA LYS A 87 -12.64 -4.14 14.85
C LYS A 87 -11.12 -4.03 15.02
N SER A 88 -10.48 -3.07 14.36
CA SER A 88 -9.02 -2.99 14.26
C SER A 88 -8.38 -2.08 15.31
N ILE A 89 -9.00 -0.93 15.58
CA ILE A 89 -8.45 0.09 16.49
C ILE A 89 -9.32 0.21 17.76
N GLY A 90 -10.65 0.12 17.62
CA GLY A 90 -11.59 0.16 18.74
C GLY A 90 -12.91 0.88 18.40
N SER A 91 -13.96 0.63 19.18
CA SER A 91 -15.33 1.11 18.88
C SER A 91 -15.49 2.63 18.90
N GLU A 92 -14.67 3.30 19.72
CA GLU A 92 -14.69 4.76 19.95
C GLU A 92 -13.53 5.47 19.24
N ALA A 93 -12.79 4.76 18.39
CA ALA A 93 -11.66 5.37 17.70
C ALA A 93 -12.13 6.30 16.59
N GLU A 94 -11.63 7.53 16.60
CA GLU A 94 -11.76 8.48 15.50
C GLU A 94 -10.51 8.41 14.61
N ILE A 95 -10.69 8.46 13.30
CA ILE A 95 -9.60 8.38 12.31
C ILE A 95 -9.68 9.53 11.33
N TRP A 96 -8.54 9.88 10.74
CA TRP A 96 -8.48 10.83 9.63
C TRP A 96 -9.05 10.21 8.35
N LEU A 97 -9.80 11.00 7.60
CA LEU A 97 -10.20 10.73 6.21
C LEU A 97 -9.41 11.64 5.28
N GLY A 98 -9.17 11.22 4.04
CA GLY A 98 -8.45 12.00 3.03
C GLY A 98 -9.29 13.11 2.39
N LEU A 99 -10.00 13.89 3.22
CA LEU A 99 -10.80 15.05 2.83
C LEU A 99 -10.29 16.28 3.60
N ASN A 100 -10.12 17.39 2.90
CA ASN A 100 -9.78 18.67 3.52
C ASN A 100 -10.27 19.83 2.62
N ASP A 101 -10.52 20.98 3.24
CA ASP A 101 -10.92 22.24 2.61
C ASP A 101 -9.82 23.30 2.70
N MET A 102 -8.58 22.88 3.01
CA MET A 102 -7.42 23.75 3.02
C MET A 102 -7.17 24.19 1.57
N ALA A 103 -7.40 25.47 1.27
CA ALA A 103 -7.05 26.04 -0.03
C ALA A 103 -5.55 25.87 -0.26
N ALA A 104 -5.18 25.34 -1.44
CA ALA A 104 -3.80 25.22 -1.89
C ALA A 104 -3.15 26.60 -2.13
#